data_AF-A0A9D5X7V5-F1
#
_entry.id   AF-A0A9D5X7V5-F1
#
_cell.length_a   1.000
_cell.length_b   1.000
_cell.length_c   1.000
_cell.angle_alpha   90.00
_cell.angle_beta   90.00
_cell.angle_gamma   90.00
#
_symmetry.space_group_name_H-M   'P 1'
#
loop_
_entity.id
_entity.type
_entity.pdbx_description
1 polymer ?
#
loop_
_entity_poly.entity_id
_entity_poly.type
_entity_poly.pdbx_seq_one_letter_code
_entity_poly.pdbx_strand_id
1 'polypeptide(L)'
;MGENLSRTRRWSALAASLFCCALAGIALFISSVAAPAPVEAAQDLASGTHMGVASCGGTTCHGRQEADGEIVRQDELMRWQEESTPGGAHSRAFRVLREPRSIAIAKRLGIKDAASSQQCLGCHTTQAAKKGPRFQLSDGVGCESCHGASSGWLSAHYAVGANHARNVSLGLTPLDNPKVRASACLDCHFGSAKDGQFVSHRIMAAGHPRVAFELDLFSTLQQHHDEDVDYIRRKGKTNNVRFWAVGQSMALERSLNLFSKPALATEGIFPEFYFYDCHSCHRRIYDDASARPTSVDNPGRPIPEGMPPYNDENMIMLSAAIAVAAPDLAGQFNTQSKAFHAAMAQGRGPAVEAAGRLRQTATLLADRFSRANFGREQTFQIMETIAGQAISPRFTDYEGSVQAVMAIDTLLNGLVNNGQVSESAASSLRGQINVAYKAVSEPNSYEPLQFRRALGSAVRTMRALR
;
A
#
# COMPACT_ATOMS: atom_id res chain seq x y z
N MET A 1 -78.81 -49.07 20.50
CA MET A 1 -77.38 -48.69 20.32
C MET A 1 -77.34 -47.31 19.68
N GLY A 2 -76.91 -46.28 20.41
CA GLY A 2 -76.68 -44.97 19.81
C GLY A 2 -77.12 -43.80 20.70
N GLU A 3 -76.38 -43.52 21.78
CA GLU A 3 -76.48 -42.25 22.50
C GLU A 3 -75.28 -42.09 23.45
N ASN A 4 -74.05 -41.98 22.92
CA ASN A 4 -72.89 -41.58 23.75
C ASN A 4 -71.67 -41.02 22.98
N LEU A 5 -71.87 -40.45 21.78
CA LEU A 5 -70.77 -39.93 20.95
C LEU A 5 -70.75 -38.40 20.77
N SER A 6 -71.69 -37.65 21.36
CA SER A 6 -71.80 -36.20 21.13
C SER A 6 -71.10 -35.31 22.17
N ARG A 7 -70.76 -35.83 23.35
CA ARG A 7 -70.26 -35.01 24.48
C ARG A 7 -68.74 -34.81 24.49
N THR A 8 -67.96 -35.77 24.00
CA THR A 8 -66.48 -35.73 23.97
C THR A 8 -65.92 -34.83 22.86
N ARG A 9 -66.66 -34.60 21.77
CA ARG A 9 -66.21 -33.78 20.63
C ARG A 9 -66.36 -32.26 20.84
N ARG A 10 -67.20 -31.83 21.79
CA ARG A 10 -67.41 -30.40 22.10
C ARG A 10 -66.35 -29.82 23.03
N TRP A 11 -65.78 -30.64 23.92
CA TRP A 11 -64.73 -30.21 24.86
C TRP A 11 -63.39 -29.97 24.16
N SER A 12 -63.08 -30.74 23.11
CA SER A 12 -61.87 -30.57 22.31
C SER A 12 -61.90 -29.31 21.43
N ALA A 13 -63.07 -28.92 20.91
CA ALA A 13 -63.22 -27.70 20.11
C ALA A 13 -63.10 -26.41 20.96
N LEU A 14 -63.65 -26.43 22.19
CA LEU A 14 -63.53 -25.33 23.14
C LEU A 14 -62.09 -25.15 23.66
N ALA A 15 -61.42 -26.26 23.99
CA ALA A 15 -60.02 -26.23 24.41
C ALA A 15 -59.09 -25.74 23.28
N ALA A 16 -59.31 -26.18 22.03
CA ALA A 16 -58.55 -25.71 20.87
C ALA A 16 -58.78 -24.21 20.59
N SER A 17 -60.02 -23.73 20.74
CA SER A 17 -60.35 -22.31 20.54
C SER A 17 -59.71 -21.42 21.60
N LEU A 18 -59.73 -21.84 22.87
CA LEU A 18 -59.07 -21.12 23.97
C LEU A 18 -57.56 -21.09 23.80
N PHE A 19 -56.94 -22.18 23.34
CA PHE A 19 -55.52 -22.24 23.04
C PHE A 19 -55.12 -21.31 21.88
N CYS A 20 -55.93 -21.25 20.81
CA CYS A 20 -55.70 -20.34 19.70
C CYS A 20 -55.86 -18.87 20.11
N CYS A 21 -56.84 -18.56 20.96
CA CYS A 21 -57.03 -17.20 21.50
C CYS A 21 -55.86 -16.79 22.41
N ALA A 22 -55.34 -17.71 23.22
CA ALA A 22 -54.16 -17.46 24.04
C ALA A 22 -52.91 -17.20 23.19
N LEU A 23 -52.69 -17.98 22.13
CA LEU A 23 -51.58 -17.76 21.19
C LEU A 23 -51.70 -16.43 20.43
N ALA A 24 -52.91 -16.05 19.99
CA ALA A 24 -53.15 -14.77 19.36
C ALA A 24 -52.91 -13.60 20.34
N GLY A 25 -53.35 -13.75 21.59
CA GLY A 25 -53.08 -12.78 22.66
C GLY A 25 -51.60 -12.61 22.96
N ILE A 26 -50.84 -13.71 22.99
CA ILE A 26 -49.37 -13.68 23.18
C ILE A 26 -48.68 -13.03 21.98
N ALA A 27 -49.10 -13.33 20.75
CA ALA A 27 -48.53 -12.72 19.55
C ALA A 27 -48.80 -11.20 19.47
N LEU A 28 -50.01 -10.77 19.86
CA LEU A 28 -50.36 -9.35 19.98
C LEU A 28 -49.59 -8.66 21.09
N PHE A 29 -49.41 -9.32 22.24
CA PHE A 29 -48.62 -8.79 23.34
C PHE A 29 -47.16 -8.63 22.93
N ILE A 30 -46.53 -9.67 22.36
CA ILE A 30 -45.15 -9.61 21.84
C ILE A 30 -44.99 -8.50 20.80
N SER A 31 -45.95 -8.32 19.90
CA SER A 31 -45.92 -7.25 18.89
C SER A 31 -46.05 -5.84 19.51
N SER A 32 -46.71 -5.72 20.66
CA SER A 32 -46.86 -4.43 21.37
C SER A 32 -45.67 -4.06 22.26
N VAL A 33 -44.94 -5.04 22.80
CA VAL A 33 -43.67 -4.80 23.54
C VAL A 33 -42.45 -4.75 22.62
N ALA A 34 -42.52 -5.33 21.43
CA ALA A 34 -41.49 -5.25 20.39
C ALA A 34 -41.78 -4.13 19.38
N ALA A 35 -42.21 -2.95 19.84
CA ALA A 35 -42.11 -1.77 19.01
C ALA A 35 -40.61 -1.58 18.68
N PRO A 36 -40.21 -1.49 17.40
CA PRO A 36 -38.84 -1.09 17.08
C PRO A 36 -38.60 0.25 17.77
N ALA A 37 -37.50 0.36 18.52
CA ALA A 37 -37.08 1.63 19.07
C ALA A 37 -37.13 2.68 17.94
N PRO A 38 -37.66 3.88 18.19
CA PRO A 38 -37.60 4.93 17.19
C PRO A 38 -36.14 5.05 16.74
N VAL A 39 -35.91 4.98 15.44
CA VAL A 39 -34.60 5.25 14.85
C VAL A 39 -34.25 6.66 15.30
N GLU A 40 -33.35 6.78 16.27
CA GLU A 40 -32.76 8.07 16.60
C GLU A 40 -32.24 8.66 15.29
N ALA A 41 -32.80 9.80 14.89
CA ALA A 41 -32.24 10.61 13.84
C ALA A 41 -30.75 10.77 14.12
N ALA A 42 -29.93 10.59 13.06
CA ALA A 42 -28.47 10.59 13.11
C ALA A 42 -27.97 11.52 14.21
N GLN A 43 -27.41 10.91 15.27
CA GLN A 43 -26.65 11.62 16.27
C GLN A 43 -25.67 12.56 15.55
N ASP A 44 -25.46 13.77 16.08
CA ASP A 44 -24.38 14.68 15.67
C ASP A 44 -23.04 13.93 15.84
N LEU A 45 -22.72 13.08 14.88
CA LEU A 45 -21.51 12.28 14.87
C LEU A 45 -20.36 13.26 14.70
N ALA A 46 -19.51 13.32 15.70
CA ALA A 46 -18.40 14.26 15.69
C ALA A 46 -17.55 14.06 14.42
N SER A 47 -17.20 15.15 13.77
CA SER A 47 -16.30 15.12 12.61
C SER A 47 -15.02 14.32 12.91
N GLY A 48 -14.54 13.60 11.90
CA GLY A 48 -13.38 12.70 12.00
C GLY A 48 -13.68 11.31 12.57
N THR A 49 -14.96 10.94 12.71
CA THR A 49 -15.38 9.59 13.09
C THR A 49 -15.31 8.62 11.91
N HIS A 50 -14.65 7.48 12.11
CA HIS A 50 -14.60 6.37 11.16
C HIS A 50 -15.83 5.50 11.37
N MET A 51 -16.68 5.38 10.36
CA MET A 51 -17.98 4.73 10.48
C MET A 51 -17.91 3.20 10.37
N GLY A 52 -16.87 2.66 9.73
CA GLY A 52 -16.70 1.23 9.46
C GLY A 52 -17.15 0.82 8.05
N VAL A 53 -16.64 -0.32 7.56
CA VAL A 53 -16.84 -0.77 6.16
C VAL A 53 -18.32 -0.99 5.85
N ALA A 54 -19.11 -1.47 6.81
CA ALA A 54 -20.54 -1.68 6.66
C ALA A 54 -21.35 -0.38 6.43
N SER A 55 -20.75 0.80 6.56
CA SER A 55 -21.37 2.06 6.14
C SER A 55 -21.29 2.29 4.62
N CYS A 56 -20.34 1.65 3.94
CA CYS A 56 -20.14 1.72 2.50
C CYS A 56 -20.91 0.61 1.75
N GLY A 57 -21.15 -0.52 2.42
CA GLY A 57 -21.57 -1.79 1.82
C GLY A 57 -23.03 -1.96 1.40
N GLY A 58 -23.85 -0.89 1.40
CA GLY A 58 -25.23 -0.99 0.91
C GLY A 58 -25.28 -1.32 -0.58
N THR A 59 -26.31 -2.02 -1.05
CA THR A 59 -26.50 -2.36 -2.47
C THR A 59 -26.69 -1.13 -3.37
N THR A 60 -27.18 -0.03 -2.80
CA THR A 60 -27.26 1.28 -3.47
C THR A 60 -25.96 2.10 -3.36
N CYS A 61 -24.95 1.58 -2.66
CA CYS A 61 -23.67 2.23 -2.38
C CYS A 61 -22.54 1.46 -3.09
N HIS A 62 -21.74 0.68 -2.36
CA HIS A 62 -20.59 -0.07 -2.87
C HIS A 62 -20.70 -1.59 -2.66
N GLY A 63 -21.92 -2.10 -2.43
CA GLY A 63 -22.19 -3.51 -2.11
C GLY A 63 -23.00 -4.28 -3.16
N ARG A 64 -22.98 -3.87 -4.44
CA ARG A 64 -23.60 -4.64 -5.53
C ARG A 64 -22.83 -5.93 -5.80
N GLN A 65 -23.55 -6.90 -6.38
CA GLN A 65 -22.98 -8.18 -6.80
C GLN A 65 -22.28 -8.12 -8.16
N GLU A 66 -22.72 -7.19 -9.00
CA GLU A 66 -22.18 -6.94 -10.32
C GLU A 66 -21.74 -5.47 -10.43
N ALA A 67 -20.82 -5.22 -11.35
CA ALA A 67 -20.23 -3.90 -11.59
C ALA A 67 -21.09 -3.03 -12.50
N ASP A 68 -22.38 -2.90 -12.18
CA ASP A 68 -23.41 -2.32 -13.03
C ASP A 68 -23.99 -1.00 -12.48
N GLY A 69 -23.29 -0.37 -11.53
CA GLY A 69 -23.67 0.95 -11.03
C GLY A 69 -23.60 2.04 -12.10
N GLU A 70 -24.42 3.08 -11.96
CA GLU A 70 -24.61 4.12 -12.99
C GLU A 70 -23.42 5.08 -13.13
N ILE A 71 -22.81 5.47 -12.00
CA ILE A 71 -21.72 6.47 -11.94
C ILE A 71 -20.37 5.83 -11.60
N VAL A 72 -20.41 4.79 -10.78
CA VAL A 72 -19.27 3.96 -10.38
C VAL A 72 -19.75 2.53 -10.41
N ARG A 73 -18.83 1.57 -10.36
CA ARG A 73 -19.14 0.15 -10.46
C ARG A 73 -20.09 -0.33 -9.36
N GLN A 74 -19.96 0.22 -8.15
CA GLN A 74 -20.73 -0.14 -6.96
C GLN A 74 -20.48 -1.58 -6.45
N ASP A 75 -19.48 -2.30 -6.98
CA ASP A 75 -19.05 -3.65 -6.57
C ASP A 75 -17.78 -3.64 -5.69
N GLU A 76 -17.33 -2.46 -5.24
CA GLU A 76 -16.02 -2.28 -4.61
C GLU A 76 -15.86 -3.10 -3.33
N LEU A 77 -16.93 -3.27 -2.55
CA LEU A 77 -16.91 -4.09 -1.33
C LEU A 77 -16.57 -5.54 -1.65
N MET A 78 -17.16 -6.12 -2.70
CA MET A 78 -16.89 -7.52 -3.06
C MET A 78 -15.44 -7.72 -3.48
N ARG A 79 -14.90 -6.81 -4.30
CA ARG A 79 -13.49 -6.85 -4.72
C ARG A 79 -12.55 -6.76 -3.52
N TRP A 80 -12.89 -5.92 -2.54
CA TRP A 80 -12.12 -5.79 -1.30
C TRP A 80 -12.29 -7.02 -0.39
N GLN A 81 -13.45 -7.67 -0.35
CA GLN A 81 -13.69 -8.88 0.45
C GLN A 81 -13.11 -10.16 -0.16
N GLU A 82 -12.72 -10.15 -1.44
CA GLU A 82 -12.16 -11.31 -2.12
C GLU A 82 -10.72 -11.62 -1.63
N GLU A 83 -10.63 -12.33 -0.51
CA GLU A 83 -9.40 -12.60 0.21
C GLU A 83 -8.34 -13.34 -0.61
N SER A 84 -8.68 -14.03 -1.70
CA SER A 84 -7.67 -14.74 -2.51
C SER A 84 -6.89 -13.82 -3.45
N THR A 85 -7.36 -12.59 -3.67
CA THR A 85 -6.77 -11.65 -4.63
C THR A 85 -5.79 -10.69 -3.96
N PRO A 86 -4.92 -10.02 -4.75
CA PRO A 86 -4.16 -8.86 -4.27
C PRO A 86 -5.06 -7.74 -3.71
N GLY A 87 -6.20 -7.45 -4.38
CA GLY A 87 -7.13 -6.41 -3.96
C GLY A 87 -7.83 -6.67 -2.62
N GLY A 88 -7.99 -7.95 -2.24
CA GLY A 88 -8.50 -8.36 -0.92
C GLY A 88 -7.44 -8.58 0.15
N ALA A 89 -6.18 -8.19 -0.08
CA ALA A 89 -5.13 -8.30 0.95
C ALA A 89 -5.42 -7.46 2.19
N HIS A 90 -6.07 -6.33 1.98
CA HIS A 90 -6.41 -5.39 3.03
C HIS A 90 -7.55 -5.88 3.94
N SER A 91 -8.57 -6.56 3.40
CA SER A 91 -9.66 -7.12 4.22
C SER A 91 -9.19 -8.24 5.14
N ARG A 92 -8.31 -9.13 4.64
CA ARG A 92 -7.75 -10.23 5.46
C ARG A 92 -6.65 -9.80 6.43
N ALA A 93 -6.23 -8.53 6.42
CA ALA A 93 -5.05 -8.08 7.17
C ALA A 93 -5.14 -8.36 8.68
N PHE A 94 -6.30 -8.16 9.31
CA PHE A 94 -6.50 -8.48 10.72
C PHE A 94 -6.43 -9.99 10.98
N ARG A 95 -7.02 -10.81 10.09
CA ARG A 95 -7.00 -12.27 10.19
C ARG A 95 -5.58 -12.83 10.16
N VAL A 96 -4.68 -12.23 9.38
CA VAL A 96 -3.26 -12.59 9.32
C VAL A 96 -2.58 -12.53 10.70
N LEU A 97 -3.01 -11.63 11.60
CA LEU A 97 -2.46 -11.55 12.96
C LEU A 97 -2.72 -12.81 13.81
N ARG A 98 -3.69 -13.63 13.41
CA ARG A 98 -4.04 -14.89 14.09
C ARG A 98 -3.42 -16.12 13.43
N GLU A 99 -2.67 -15.95 12.34
CA GLU A 99 -2.02 -17.05 11.64
C GLU A 99 -0.76 -17.53 12.38
N PRO A 100 -0.31 -18.79 12.15
CA PRO A 100 0.84 -19.35 12.86
C PRO A 100 2.12 -18.51 12.77
N ARG A 101 2.37 -17.85 11.63
CA ARG A 101 3.54 -16.97 11.46
C ARG A 101 3.46 -15.77 12.40
N SER A 102 2.32 -15.09 12.49
CA SER A 102 2.12 -13.92 13.36
C SER A 102 2.18 -14.28 14.84
N ILE A 103 1.64 -15.44 15.23
CA ILE A 103 1.78 -15.97 16.60
C ILE A 103 3.25 -16.23 16.94
N ALA A 104 4.02 -16.82 16.00
CA ALA A 104 5.45 -17.04 16.20
C ALA A 104 6.24 -15.72 16.30
N ILE A 105 5.90 -14.72 15.48
CA ILE A 105 6.48 -13.37 15.55
C ILE A 105 6.19 -12.76 16.93
N ALA A 106 4.92 -12.76 17.37
CA ALA A 106 4.51 -12.23 18.67
C ALA A 106 5.28 -12.89 19.82
N LYS A 107 5.39 -14.23 19.80
CA LYS A 107 6.18 -15.00 20.78
C LYS A 107 7.64 -14.56 20.82
N ARG A 108 8.30 -14.39 19.66
CA ARG A 108 9.70 -13.93 19.58
C ARG A 108 9.87 -12.49 20.07
N LEU A 109 8.85 -11.66 19.90
CA LEU A 109 8.83 -10.26 20.36
C LEU A 109 8.42 -10.11 21.83
N GLY A 110 7.99 -11.18 22.51
CA GLY A 110 7.45 -11.13 23.87
C GLY A 110 6.04 -10.52 23.96
N ILE A 111 5.30 -10.47 22.85
CA ILE A 111 3.94 -9.96 22.76
C ILE A 111 2.96 -11.10 23.03
N LYS A 112 2.01 -10.89 23.95
CA LYS A 112 1.01 -11.91 24.32
C LYS A 112 0.11 -12.31 23.14
N ASP A 113 -0.39 -11.33 22.41
CA ASP A 113 -1.28 -11.54 21.26
C ASP A 113 -1.09 -10.41 20.23
N ALA A 114 -0.78 -10.79 18.99
CA ALA A 114 -0.62 -9.84 17.89
C ALA A 114 -1.94 -9.12 17.56
N ALA A 115 -3.09 -9.80 17.67
CA ALA A 115 -4.39 -9.26 17.32
C ALA A 115 -4.93 -8.21 18.32
N SER A 116 -4.23 -7.97 19.42
CA SER A 116 -4.51 -6.91 20.39
C SER A 116 -3.34 -5.95 20.63
N SER A 117 -2.19 -6.18 19.98
CA SER A 117 -1.01 -5.33 20.10
C SER A 117 -1.07 -4.15 19.14
N GLN A 118 -0.97 -2.92 19.65
CA GLN A 118 -0.97 -1.71 18.82
C GLN A 118 0.19 -1.71 17.80
N GLN A 119 1.33 -2.33 18.15
CA GLN A 119 2.48 -2.50 17.25
C GLN A 119 2.13 -3.28 15.96
N CYS A 120 1.13 -4.16 16.03
CA CYS A 120 0.66 -4.95 14.88
C CYS A 120 -0.59 -4.31 14.26
N LEU A 121 -1.51 -3.83 15.10
CA LEU A 121 -2.77 -3.24 14.65
C LEU A 121 -2.56 -1.98 13.80
N GLY A 122 -1.50 -1.21 14.04
CA GLY A 122 -1.19 0.04 13.33
C GLY A 122 -1.18 -0.06 11.81
N CYS A 123 -0.80 -1.23 11.27
CA CYS A 123 -0.82 -1.53 9.83
C CYS A 123 -1.83 -2.59 9.41
N HIS A 124 -2.32 -3.42 10.35
CA HIS A 124 -3.23 -4.54 10.05
C HIS A 124 -4.71 -4.22 10.28
N THR A 125 -5.04 -2.99 10.71
CA THR A 125 -6.41 -2.51 10.89
C THR A 125 -6.55 -1.05 10.50
N THR A 126 -7.77 -0.63 10.18
CA THR A 126 -8.12 0.79 10.05
C THR A 126 -7.84 1.53 11.35
N GLN A 127 -6.92 2.49 11.33
CA GLN A 127 -6.62 3.31 12.51
C GLN A 127 -7.67 4.41 12.67
N ALA A 128 -8.34 4.46 13.82
CA ALA A 128 -9.41 5.40 14.08
C ALA A 128 -9.31 5.99 15.49
N ALA A 129 -9.19 7.32 15.58
CA ALA A 129 -9.27 8.04 16.86
C ALA A 129 -10.69 8.05 17.43
N LYS A 130 -11.71 8.14 16.56
CA LYS A 130 -13.13 8.06 16.89
C LYS A 130 -13.77 6.97 16.03
N LYS A 131 -14.48 6.05 16.69
CA LYS A 131 -15.09 4.87 16.08
C LYS A 131 -16.60 5.02 16.11
N GLY A 132 -17.22 4.92 14.94
CA GLY A 132 -18.67 4.91 14.77
C GLY A 132 -19.27 3.55 15.08
N PRO A 133 -20.60 3.45 15.09
CA PRO A 133 -21.32 2.25 15.55
C PRO A 133 -21.08 1.00 14.69
N ARG A 134 -20.65 1.15 13.44
CA ARG A 134 -20.36 0.02 12.52
C ARG A 134 -18.86 -0.26 12.35
N PHE A 135 -18.00 0.43 13.11
CA PHE A 135 -16.55 0.23 13.03
C PHE A 135 -16.14 -1.11 13.64
N GLN A 136 -15.40 -1.92 12.89
CA GLN A 136 -14.86 -3.19 13.38
C GLN A 136 -13.36 -3.30 13.10
N LEU A 137 -12.57 -3.70 14.10
CA LEU A 137 -11.15 -4.03 13.89
C LEU A 137 -10.97 -5.25 12.99
N SER A 138 -11.92 -6.18 13.04
CA SER A 138 -11.91 -7.40 12.22
C SER A 138 -12.11 -7.15 10.73
N ASP A 139 -12.54 -5.95 10.33
CA ASP A 139 -12.58 -5.55 8.91
C ASP A 139 -11.15 -5.44 8.33
N GLY A 140 -10.09 -5.41 9.16
CA GLY A 140 -8.74 -5.20 8.68
C GLY A 140 -8.53 -3.77 8.19
N VAL A 141 -7.76 -3.62 7.10
CA VAL A 141 -7.52 -2.33 6.45
C VAL A 141 -8.71 -2.03 5.54
N GLY A 142 -9.68 -1.30 6.08
CA GLY A 142 -10.95 -0.97 5.42
C GLY A 142 -10.86 0.30 4.56
N CYS A 143 -11.97 0.63 3.90
CA CYS A 143 -12.08 1.76 2.97
C CYS A 143 -11.54 3.08 3.54
N GLU A 144 -11.87 3.37 4.81
CA GLU A 144 -11.53 4.62 5.49
C GLU A 144 -10.02 4.73 5.82
N SER A 145 -9.26 3.63 5.74
CA SER A 145 -7.78 3.69 5.86
C SER A 145 -7.15 4.48 4.71
N CYS A 146 -7.79 4.46 3.54
CA CYS A 146 -7.35 5.19 2.35
C CYS A 146 -8.23 6.43 2.11
N HIS A 147 -9.55 6.30 2.23
CA HIS A 147 -10.51 7.37 1.92
C HIS A 147 -10.74 8.37 3.06
N GLY A 148 -10.20 8.10 4.26
CA GLY A 148 -10.37 8.95 5.44
C GLY A 148 -11.70 8.70 6.16
N ALA A 149 -11.84 9.32 7.33
CA ALA A 149 -13.01 9.19 8.19
C ALA A 149 -14.30 9.68 7.50
N SER A 150 -15.26 8.78 7.30
CA SER A 150 -16.42 9.05 6.45
C SER A 150 -17.51 9.91 7.08
N SER A 151 -17.57 10.05 8.41
CA SER A 151 -18.60 10.87 9.07
C SER A 151 -18.79 12.28 8.50
N GLY A 152 -17.72 12.91 8.00
CA GLY A 152 -17.79 14.26 7.41
C GLY A 152 -18.38 14.29 6.00
N TRP A 153 -18.19 13.24 5.19
CA TRP A 153 -18.52 13.24 3.76
C TRP A 153 -19.53 12.18 3.33
N LEU A 154 -19.85 11.18 4.17
CA LEU A 154 -20.73 10.07 3.84
C LEU A 154 -22.12 10.54 3.36
N SER A 155 -22.77 11.45 4.09
CA SER A 155 -24.09 11.98 3.69
C SER A 155 -24.02 12.84 2.43
N ALA A 156 -22.93 13.60 2.24
CA ALA A 156 -22.74 14.39 1.01
C ALA A 156 -22.41 13.51 -0.21
N HIS A 157 -21.89 12.31 0.02
CA HIS A 157 -21.42 11.40 -1.02
C HIS A 157 -22.53 10.84 -1.90
N TYR A 158 -23.70 10.57 -1.33
CA TYR A 158 -24.86 10.03 -2.06
C TYR A 158 -25.98 11.07 -2.27
N ALA A 159 -25.77 12.32 -1.84
CA ALA A 159 -26.73 13.39 -2.04
C ALA A 159 -26.92 13.71 -3.54
N VAL A 160 -28.10 14.20 -3.91
CA VAL A 160 -28.32 14.74 -5.26
C VAL A 160 -27.34 15.89 -5.51
N GLY A 161 -26.59 15.84 -6.62
CA GLY A 161 -25.53 16.81 -6.91
C GLY A 161 -24.22 16.57 -6.16
N ALA A 162 -24.02 15.36 -5.60
CA ALA A 162 -22.75 14.94 -5.02
C ALA A 162 -21.59 15.25 -5.99
N ASN A 163 -20.53 15.85 -5.45
CA ASN A 163 -19.36 16.22 -6.23
C ASN A 163 -18.08 15.93 -5.45
N HIS A 164 -17.04 15.52 -6.19
CA HIS A 164 -15.76 15.09 -5.61
C HIS A 164 -15.12 16.20 -4.76
N ALA A 165 -15.07 17.43 -5.27
CA ALA A 165 -14.48 18.56 -4.57
C ALA A 165 -15.15 18.84 -3.21
N ARG A 166 -16.48 18.72 -3.13
CA ARG A 166 -17.24 18.87 -1.88
C ARG A 166 -16.89 17.75 -0.90
N ASN A 167 -16.84 16.50 -1.34
CA ASN A 167 -16.46 15.38 -0.48
C ASN A 167 -15.04 15.56 0.06
N VAL A 168 -14.09 16.02 -0.78
CA VAL A 168 -12.72 16.34 -0.35
C VAL A 168 -12.72 17.47 0.68
N SER A 169 -13.49 18.55 0.48
CA SER A 169 -13.62 19.64 1.46
C SER A 169 -14.22 19.18 2.80
N LEU A 170 -14.90 18.04 2.81
CA LEU A 170 -15.55 17.42 3.97
C LEU A 170 -14.71 16.28 4.59
N GLY A 171 -13.49 16.05 4.09
CA GLY A 171 -12.55 15.10 4.68
C GLY A 171 -12.31 13.81 3.89
N LEU A 172 -12.87 13.67 2.69
CA LEU A 172 -12.48 12.58 1.79
C LEU A 172 -11.02 12.78 1.36
N THR A 173 -10.18 11.76 1.53
CA THR A 173 -8.79 11.81 1.08
C THR A 173 -8.72 11.91 -0.45
N PRO A 174 -8.09 12.96 -1.03
CA PRO A 174 -7.99 13.12 -2.48
C PRO A 174 -6.92 12.20 -3.08
N LEU A 175 -7.22 10.91 -3.16
CA LEU A 175 -6.31 9.88 -3.69
C LEU A 175 -6.04 10.00 -5.19
N ASP A 176 -6.73 10.90 -5.91
CA ASP A 176 -6.35 11.30 -7.28
C ASP A 176 -5.05 12.13 -7.31
N ASN A 177 -4.68 12.77 -6.20
CA ASN A 177 -3.38 13.41 -6.05
C ASN A 177 -2.29 12.36 -5.76
N PRO A 178 -1.26 12.22 -6.60
CA PRO A 178 -0.25 11.17 -6.46
C PRO A 178 0.56 11.30 -5.17
N LYS A 179 0.81 12.52 -4.66
CA LYS A 179 1.51 12.71 -3.38
C LYS A 179 0.68 12.25 -2.19
N VAL A 180 -0.62 12.54 -2.23
CA VAL A 180 -1.55 12.13 -1.16
C VAL A 180 -1.72 10.62 -1.17
N ARG A 181 -1.91 10.01 -2.35
CA ARG A 181 -1.96 8.54 -2.48
C ARG A 181 -0.66 7.89 -1.99
N ALA A 182 0.49 8.40 -2.40
CA ALA A 182 1.79 7.92 -1.93
C ALA A 182 1.89 7.94 -0.41
N SER A 183 1.52 9.07 0.21
CA SER A 183 1.57 9.20 1.67
C SER A 183 0.64 8.21 2.37
N ALA A 184 -0.56 7.96 1.84
CA ALA A 184 -1.51 7.02 2.43
C ALA A 184 -0.97 5.57 2.39
N CYS A 185 -0.40 5.15 1.26
CA CYS A 185 0.19 3.83 1.13
C CYS A 185 1.45 3.68 2.01
N LEU A 186 2.36 4.66 1.95
CA LEU A 186 3.64 4.63 2.67
C LEU A 186 3.50 4.64 4.18
N ASP A 187 2.36 5.06 4.74
CA ASP A 187 2.12 5.00 6.18
C ASP A 187 2.25 3.56 6.73
N CYS A 188 1.90 2.54 5.94
CA CYS A 188 2.08 1.13 6.28
C CYS A 188 3.15 0.45 5.41
N HIS A 189 3.24 0.80 4.13
CA HIS A 189 4.10 0.14 3.14
C HIS A 189 5.57 0.62 3.14
N PHE A 190 5.91 1.51 4.07
CA PHE A 190 7.28 1.83 4.44
C PHE A 190 7.31 2.03 5.97
N GLY A 191 6.39 2.88 6.41
CA GLY A 191 6.10 3.14 7.80
C GLY A 191 5.89 4.62 8.06
N SER A 192 5.42 4.96 9.25
CA SER A 192 5.24 6.34 9.68
C SER A 192 5.66 6.54 11.13
N ALA A 193 5.66 7.80 11.59
CA ALA A 193 5.85 8.12 13.00
C ALA A 193 4.55 8.02 13.81
N LYS A 194 3.44 7.58 13.21
CA LYS A 194 2.20 7.28 13.93
C LYS A 194 2.40 5.99 14.73
N ASP A 195 1.65 5.87 15.82
CA ASP A 195 1.78 4.74 16.72
C ASP A 195 1.49 3.40 16.02
N GLY A 196 2.38 2.42 16.22
CA GLY A 196 2.28 1.10 15.63
C GLY A 196 2.52 1.00 14.11
N GLN A 197 3.00 2.07 13.45
CA GLN A 197 3.20 2.10 11.99
C GLN A 197 4.65 2.04 11.53
N PHE A 198 5.63 1.80 12.42
CA PHE A 198 7.02 1.64 12.03
C PHE A 198 7.46 0.18 12.22
N VAL A 199 7.82 -0.48 11.12
CA VAL A 199 8.28 -1.88 11.14
C VAL A 199 9.78 -1.90 11.42
N SER A 200 10.16 -1.87 12.70
CA SER A 200 11.58 -1.89 13.08
C SER A 200 12.28 -3.19 12.64
N HIS A 201 13.60 -3.15 12.56
CA HIS A 201 14.42 -4.34 12.29
C HIS A 201 14.12 -5.48 13.28
N ARG A 202 13.80 -5.18 14.55
CA ARG A 202 13.41 -6.20 15.54
C ARG A 202 12.16 -6.97 15.13
N ILE A 203 11.18 -6.30 14.54
CA ILE A 203 9.95 -6.94 14.02
C ILE A 203 10.28 -7.81 12.79
N MET A 204 11.13 -7.31 11.89
CA MET A 204 11.60 -8.08 10.72
C MET A 204 12.39 -9.32 11.15
N ALA A 205 13.33 -9.18 12.09
CA ALA A 205 14.14 -10.27 12.64
C ALA A 205 13.29 -11.33 13.37
N ALA A 206 12.16 -10.94 13.97
CA ALA A 206 11.18 -11.87 14.52
C ALA A 206 10.39 -12.65 13.46
N GLY A 207 10.52 -12.30 12.18
CA GLY A 207 9.97 -13.02 11.04
C GLY A 207 8.88 -12.28 10.27
N HIS A 208 8.65 -10.98 10.55
CA HIS A 208 7.75 -10.18 9.71
C HIS A 208 8.32 -10.05 8.29
N PRO A 209 7.51 -10.20 7.23
CA PRO A 209 7.98 -9.98 5.86
C PRO A 209 8.59 -8.58 5.71
N ARG A 210 9.61 -8.45 4.85
CA ARG A 210 10.06 -7.12 4.44
C ARG A 210 8.92 -6.44 3.67
N VAL A 211 8.80 -5.13 3.88
CA VAL A 211 7.78 -4.33 3.21
C VAL A 211 8.39 -3.80 1.90
N ALA A 212 8.04 -4.42 0.77
CA ALA A 212 8.38 -3.93 -0.56
C ALA A 212 7.20 -3.15 -1.13
N PHE A 213 7.47 -2.01 -1.75
CA PHE A 213 6.43 -1.11 -2.23
C PHE A 213 6.83 -0.33 -3.48
N GLU A 214 5.88 -0.17 -4.39
CA GLU A 214 5.97 0.70 -5.55
C GLU A 214 4.55 1.29 -5.77
N LEU A 215 4.43 2.61 -5.91
CA LEU A 215 3.14 3.29 -5.84
C LEU A 215 2.20 2.91 -7.00
N ASP A 216 2.70 2.86 -8.22
CA ASP A 216 1.88 2.63 -9.40
C ASP A 216 1.44 1.17 -9.52
N LEU A 217 2.34 0.23 -9.22
CA LEU A 217 2.04 -1.19 -9.10
C LEU A 217 0.95 -1.43 -8.05
N PHE A 218 1.12 -0.91 -6.84
CA PHE A 218 0.14 -1.11 -5.77
C PHE A 218 -1.17 -0.35 -6.03
N SER A 219 -1.12 0.79 -6.73
CA SER A 219 -2.32 1.47 -7.22
C SER A 219 -3.11 0.60 -8.19
N THR A 220 -2.42 -0.08 -9.11
CA THR A 220 -3.01 -1.01 -10.07
C THR A 220 -3.60 -2.23 -9.37
N LEU A 221 -2.87 -2.84 -8.42
CA LEU A 221 -3.34 -4.00 -7.66
C LEU A 221 -4.58 -3.70 -6.80
N GLN A 222 -4.72 -2.46 -6.33
CA GLN A 222 -5.86 -2.01 -5.54
C GLN A 222 -6.98 -1.41 -6.40
N GLN A 223 -6.84 -1.34 -7.74
CA GLN A 223 -7.83 -0.69 -8.60
C GLN A 223 -9.19 -1.42 -8.56
N HIS A 224 -10.22 -0.65 -8.23
CA HIS A 224 -11.61 -1.07 -8.12
C HIS A 224 -12.55 -0.04 -8.77
N HIS A 225 -12.05 0.73 -9.74
CA HIS A 225 -12.81 1.70 -10.49
C HIS A 225 -12.43 1.60 -11.96
N ASP A 226 -13.35 2.02 -12.82
CA ASP A 226 -13.11 2.18 -14.25
C ASP A 226 -12.71 3.64 -14.54
N GLU A 227 -11.70 3.84 -15.38
CA GLU A 227 -11.28 5.17 -15.84
C GLU A 227 -12.06 5.57 -17.10
N ASP A 228 -13.37 5.66 -16.96
CA ASP A 228 -14.27 6.07 -18.03
C ASP A 228 -14.33 7.60 -18.22
N VAL A 229 -15.22 8.05 -19.12
CA VAL A 229 -15.39 9.47 -19.43
C VAL A 229 -15.81 10.29 -18.20
N ASP A 230 -16.61 9.71 -17.29
CA ASP A 230 -17.06 10.39 -16.08
C ASP A 230 -15.91 10.50 -15.05
N TYR A 231 -15.16 9.42 -14.84
CA TYR A 231 -13.97 9.44 -13.99
C TYR A 231 -12.97 10.50 -14.45
N ILE A 232 -12.65 10.51 -15.75
CA ILE A 232 -11.71 11.47 -16.34
C ILE A 232 -12.23 12.91 -16.18
N ARG A 233 -13.53 13.14 -16.31
CA ARG A 233 -14.12 14.47 -16.10
C ARG A 233 -13.98 14.94 -14.64
N ARG A 234 -14.14 14.03 -13.68
CA ARG A 234 -14.10 14.36 -12.24
C ARG A 234 -12.68 14.46 -11.67
N LYS A 235 -11.76 13.60 -12.12
CA LYS A 235 -10.44 13.39 -11.50
C LYS A 235 -9.26 13.54 -12.48
N GLY A 236 -9.54 13.67 -13.78
CA GLY A 236 -8.52 13.59 -14.82
C GLY A 236 -8.13 12.15 -15.14
N LYS A 237 -7.34 11.99 -16.21
CA LYS A 237 -6.78 10.69 -16.60
C LYS A 237 -5.54 10.38 -15.75
N THR A 238 -5.43 9.14 -15.26
CA THR A 238 -4.25 8.71 -14.53
C THR A 238 -3.03 8.64 -15.45
N ASN A 239 -1.88 9.05 -14.93
CA ASN A 239 -0.60 8.89 -15.60
C ASN A 239 0.30 8.00 -14.74
N ASN A 240 0.45 6.74 -15.14
CA ASN A 240 1.14 5.71 -14.38
C ASN A 240 2.62 6.07 -14.11
N VAL A 241 3.30 6.67 -15.09
CA VAL A 241 4.68 7.12 -14.93
C VAL A 241 4.79 8.28 -13.94
N ARG A 242 3.80 9.18 -13.91
CA ARG A 242 3.71 10.23 -12.90
C ARG A 242 3.54 9.64 -11.51
N PHE A 243 2.64 8.67 -11.34
CA PHE A 243 2.46 7.98 -10.06
C PHE A 243 3.74 7.28 -9.61
N TRP A 244 4.39 6.52 -10.50
CA TRP A 244 5.69 5.91 -10.24
C TRP A 244 6.72 6.96 -9.79
N ALA A 245 6.97 8.01 -10.58
CA ALA A 245 8.00 9.01 -10.29
C ALA A 245 7.76 9.78 -8.98
N VAL A 246 6.50 10.17 -8.72
CA VAL A 246 6.10 10.80 -7.45
C VAL A 246 6.25 9.83 -6.29
N GLY A 247 5.87 8.56 -6.47
CA GLY A 247 6.03 7.50 -5.49
C GLY A 247 7.48 7.31 -5.06
N GLN A 248 8.41 7.27 -6.01
CA GLN A 248 9.86 7.18 -5.73
C GLN A 248 10.35 8.38 -4.91
N SER A 249 9.88 9.59 -5.22
CA SER A 249 10.25 10.81 -4.48
C SER A 249 9.69 10.81 -3.06
N MET A 250 8.43 10.43 -2.91
CA MET A 250 7.74 10.36 -1.60
C MET A 250 8.30 9.26 -0.72
N ALA A 251 8.71 8.12 -1.29
CA ALA A 251 9.37 7.04 -0.55
C ALA A 251 10.75 7.48 -0.02
N LEU A 252 11.57 8.15 -0.85
CA LEU A 252 12.85 8.70 -0.42
C LEU A 252 12.66 9.78 0.67
N GLU A 253 11.70 10.70 0.49
CA GLU A 253 11.35 11.69 1.50
C GLU A 253 11.01 11.01 2.84
N ARG A 254 10.10 10.04 2.80
CA ARG A 254 9.65 9.29 3.97
C ARG A 254 10.81 8.62 4.68
N SER A 255 11.67 7.94 3.93
CA SER A 255 12.83 7.22 4.45
C SER A 255 13.80 8.15 5.18
N LEU A 256 14.17 9.27 4.55
CA LEU A 256 15.07 10.26 5.15
C LEU A 256 14.44 10.99 6.34
N ASN A 257 13.12 11.21 6.31
CA ASN A 257 12.38 11.80 7.41
C ASN A 257 12.39 10.90 8.64
N LEU A 258 12.02 9.62 8.51
CA LEU A 258 12.04 8.69 9.63
C LEU A 258 13.47 8.46 10.14
N PHE A 259 14.46 8.33 9.25
CA PHE A 259 15.88 8.23 9.61
C PHE A 259 16.37 9.42 10.47
N SER A 260 15.82 10.61 10.23
CA SER A 260 16.18 11.82 10.98
C SER A 260 15.60 11.86 12.40
N LYS A 261 14.59 11.03 12.70
CA LYS A 261 13.92 11.03 14.01
C LYS A 261 14.68 10.14 15.00
N PRO A 262 15.24 10.68 16.10
CA PRO A 262 16.01 9.87 17.06
C PRO A 262 15.25 8.65 17.57
N ALA A 263 13.97 8.80 17.88
CA ALA A 263 13.12 7.72 18.41
C ALA A 263 12.84 6.56 17.44
N LEU A 264 13.10 6.73 16.14
CA LEU A 264 12.88 5.69 15.11
C LEU A 264 14.17 5.23 14.45
N ALA A 265 15.29 5.91 14.71
CA ALA A 265 16.53 5.69 14.00
C ALA A 265 17.58 4.94 14.82
N THR A 266 17.25 4.63 16.08
CA THR A 266 18.06 3.81 16.98
C THR A 266 17.14 2.92 17.80
N GLU A 267 17.53 1.67 17.99
CA GLU A 267 16.90 0.73 18.92
C GLU A 267 17.95 0.36 19.98
N GLY A 268 17.81 0.91 21.19
CA GLY A 268 18.84 0.80 22.22
C GLY A 268 20.15 1.49 21.83
N ILE A 269 21.28 0.77 21.87
CA ILE A 269 22.60 1.29 21.50
C ILE A 269 22.91 1.17 19.99
N PHE A 270 22.05 0.51 19.23
CA PHE A 270 22.27 0.24 17.81
C PHE A 270 21.51 1.23 16.92
N PRO A 271 22.04 1.56 15.73
CA PRO A 271 21.23 2.21 14.71
C PRO A 271 20.07 1.30 14.31
N GLU A 272 18.96 1.90 13.90
CA GLU A 272 17.84 1.15 13.35
C GLU A 272 18.23 0.56 11.98
N PHE A 273 18.42 -0.76 11.94
CA PHE A 273 18.88 -1.47 10.75
C PHE A 273 17.86 -1.52 9.62
N TYR A 274 16.59 -1.18 9.87
CA TYR A 274 15.55 -1.07 8.84
C TYR A 274 15.96 -0.16 7.66
N PHE A 275 16.76 0.88 7.92
CA PHE A 275 17.23 1.82 6.89
C PHE A 275 18.37 1.32 6.01
N TYR A 276 18.93 0.14 6.30
CA TYR A 276 20.15 -0.36 5.66
C TYR A 276 19.89 -1.66 4.89
N ASP A 277 20.75 -1.94 3.91
CA ASP A 277 20.67 -3.17 3.13
C ASP A 277 21.06 -4.37 4.00
N CYS A 278 20.13 -5.30 4.18
CA CYS A 278 20.34 -6.46 5.03
C CYS A 278 21.45 -7.38 4.50
N HIS A 279 21.64 -7.48 3.19
CA HIS A 279 22.59 -8.42 2.56
C HIS A 279 24.05 -7.99 2.74
N SER A 280 24.29 -6.70 2.95
CA SER A 280 25.59 -6.19 3.33
C SER A 280 26.10 -6.78 4.65
N CYS A 281 25.19 -7.01 5.60
CA CYS A 281 25.47 -7.58 6.92
C CYS A 281 25.27 -9.10 6.96
N HIS A 282 24.26 -9.63 6.25
CA HIS A 282 23.87 -11.05 6.22
C HIS A 282 24.55 -11.83 5.09
N ARG A 283 25.82 -11.55 4.82
CA ARG A 283 26.66 -12.30 3.86
C ARG A 283 27.49 -13.37 4.57
N ARG A 284 27.98 -14.35 3.80
CA ARG A 284 28.95 -15.35 4.32
C ARG A 284 30.23 -14.63 4.74
N ILE A 285 30.66 -14.86 5.98
CA ILE A 285 31.93 -14.38 6.51
C ILE A 285 32.94 -15.52 6.37
N TYR A 286 34.07 -15.24 5.73
CA TYR A 286 35.17 -16.19 5.55
C TYR A 286 36.35 -15.72 6.40
N ASP A 287 36.86 -16.60 7.27
CA ASP A 287 38.06 -16.36 8.08
C ASP A 287 39.25 -17.06 7.44
N ASP A 288 39.67 -16.54 6.28
CA ASP A 288 40.77 -17.09 5.49
C ASP A 288 41.69 -15.98 4.93
N ALA A 289 42.98 -16.27 4.82
CA ALA A 289 43.99 -15.30 4.34
C ALA A 289 43.81 -14.87 2.88
N SER A 290 42.97 -15.59 2.11
CA SER A 290 42.60 -15.29 0.73
C SER A 290 41.17 -14.74 0.61
N ALA A 291 40.62 -14.17 1.70
CA ALA A 291 39.26 -13.64 1.76
C ALA A 291 38.92 -12.83 0.50
N ARG A 292 37.81 -13.19 -0.14
CA ARG A 292 37.31 -12.54 -1.35
C ARG A 292 36.07 -11.73 -0.98
N PRO A 293 36.17 -10.39 -0.84
CA PRO A 293 34.99 -9.56 -0.63
C PRO A 293 33.97 -9.82 -1.73
N THR A 294 32.73 -10.09 -1.33
CA THR A 294 31.61 -10.26 -2.25
C THR A 294 30.85 -8.96 -2.49
N SER A 295 31.21 -7.88 -1.79
CA SER A 295 30.72 -6.53 -2.07
C SER A 295 31.13 -6.10 -3.47
N VAL A 296 30.21 -5.44 -4.17
CA VAL A 296 30.45 -4.83 -5.48
C VAL A 296 30.42 -3.33 -5.30
N ASP A 297 31.41 -2.63 -5.84
CA ASP A 297 31.46 -1.17 -5.76
C ASP A 297 30.24 -0.53 -6.42
N ASN A 298 29.64 0.43 -5.71
CA ASN A 298 28.53 1.25 -6.20
C ASN A 298 29.00 2.69 -6.44
N PRO A 299 29.06 3.18 -7.70
CA PRO A 299 29.58 4.52 -8.00
C PRO A 299 28.70 5.66 -7.48
N GLY A 300 27.46 5.36 -7.06
CA GLY A 300 26.55 6.29 -6.41
C GLY A 300 26.71 6.36 -4.88
N ARG A 301 27.53 5.47 -4.29
CA ARG A 301 27.57 5.25 -2.85
C ARG A 301 29.02 5.27 -2.32
N PRO A 302 29.61 6.46 -2.13
CA PRO A 302 30.95 6.57 -1.56
C PRO A 302 30.90 6.30 -0.04
N ILE A 303 30.99 5.02 0.34
CA ILE A 303 31.11 4.58 1.74
C ILE A 303 32.35 3.68 1.90
N PRO A 304 33.04 3.70 3.06
CA PRO A 304 34.12 2.77 3.34
C PRO A 304 33.64 1.31 3.34
N GLU A 305 34.51 0.37 2.94
CA GLU A 305 34.26 -1.06 3.09
C GLU A 305 34.00 -1.40 4.58
N GLY A 306 33.04 -2.29 4.82
CA GLY A 306 32.62 -2.67 6.18
C GLY A 306 31.52 -1.79 6.78
N MET A 307 31.18 -0.64 6.17
CA MET A 307 30.00 0.14 6.57
C MET A 307 28.73 -0.40 5.89
N PRO A 308 27.63 -0.64 6.63
CA PRO A 308 26.37 -1.05 6.02
C PRO A 308 25.83 0.07 5.12
N PRO A 309 25.50 -0.21 3.85
CA PRO A 309 24.91 0.77 2.98
C PRO A 309 23.46 1.05 3.37
N TYR A 310 23.05 2.30 3.22
CA TYR A 310 21.65 2.71 3.29
C TYR A 310 20.86 2.15 2.10
N ASN A 311 19.60 1.79 2.33
CA ASN A 311 18.64 1.40 1.28
C ASN A 311 18.35 2.59 0.36
N ASP A 312 19.06 2.66 -0.77
CA ASP A 312 19.06 3.79 -1.70
C ASP A 312 18.35 3.51 -3.03
N GLU A 313 17.52 2.47 -3.09
CA GLU A 313 16.81 2.03 -4.28
C GLU A 313 15.98 3.16 -4.92
N ASN A 314 15.30 3.98 -4.10
CA ASN A 314 14.56 5.14 -4.59
C ASN A 314 15.50 6.23 -5.12
N MET A 315 16.71 6.38 -4.58
CA MET A 315 17.70 7.34 -5.11
C MET A 315 18.19 6.92 -6.50
N ILE A 316 18.36 5.61 -6.71
CA ILE A 316 18.72 5.05 -8.01
C ILE A 316 17.58 5.29 -9.01
N MET A 317 16.33 4.95 -8.66
CA MET A 317 15.17 5.15 -9.54
C MET A 317 14.92 6.62 -9.88
N LEU A 318 15.08 7.52 -8.91
CA LEU A 318 14.94 8.95 -9.13
C LEU A 318 15.96 9.49 -10.12
N SER A 319 17.17 8.94 -10.16
CA SER A 319 18.18 9.36 -11.14
C SER A 319 17.69 9.17 -12.58
N ALA A 320 16.88 8.14 -12.86
CA ALA A 320 16.25 7.95 -14.17
C ALA A 320 15.12 8.95 -14.44
N ALA A 321 14.25 9.18 -13.47
CA ALA A 321 13.13 10.14 -13.60
C ALA A 321 13.64 11.58 -13.79
N ILE A 322 14.67 11.97 -13.03
CA ILE A 322 15.30 13.28 -13.05
C ILE A 322 15.91 13.56 -14.42
N ALA A 323 16.59 12.59 -15.02
CA ALA A 323 17.21 12.74 -16.34
C ALA A 323 16.20 13.17 -17.43
N VAL A 324 14.92 12.83 -17.27
CA VAL A 324 13.85 13.12 -18.23
C VAL A 324 13.02 14.35 -17.85
N ALA A 325 12.62 14.49 -16.57
CA ALA A 325 11.64 15.49 -16.16
C ALA A 325 12.20 16.64 -15.30
N ALA A 326 13.44 16.55 -14.84
CA ALA A 326 14.10 17.57 -14.02
C ALA A 326 15.63 17.62 -14.23
N PRO A 327 16.14 17.65 -15.47
CA PRO A 327 17.58 17.54 -15.73
C PRO A 327 18.40 18.66 -15.06
N ASP A 328 17.79 19.82 -14.83
CA ASP A 328 18.36 20.94 -14.08
C ASP A 328 18.70 20.59 -12.61
N LEU A 329 18.01 19.62 -12.02
CA LEU A 329 18.25 19.14 -10.65
C LEU A 329 19.19 17.92 -10.58
N ALA A 330 19.61 17.35 -11.71
CA ALA A 330 20.42 16.12 -11.75
C ALA A 330 21.74 16.25 -10.99
N GLY A 331 22.48 17.33 -11.24
CA GLY A 331 23.76 17.59 -10.57
C GLY A 331 23.61 17.76 -9.06
N GLN A 332 22.61 18.54 -8.64
CA GLN A 332 22.30 18.75 -7.23
C GLN A 332 21.92 17.44 -6.54
N PHE A 333 21.00 16.67 -7.12
CA PHE A 333 20.53 15.42 -6.53
C PHE A 333 21.65 14.39 -6.40
N ASN A 334 22.44 14.17 -7.46
CA ASN A 334 23.57 13.25 -7.44
C ASN A 334 24.61 13.64 -6.39
N THR A 335 24.93 14.94 -6.30
CA THR A 335 25.87 15.46 -5.28
C THR A 335 25.34 15.23 -3.87
N GLN A 336 24.07 15.54 -3.61
CA GLN A 336 23.47 15.37 -2.29
C GLN A 336 23.30 13.90 -1.89
N SER A 337 22.93 13.02 -2.82
CA SER A 337 22.85 11.57 -2.60
C SER A 337 24.22 11.02 -2.20
N LYS A 338 25.28 11.33 -2.96
CA LYS A 338 26.65 10.93 -2.62
C LYS A 338 27.12 11.51 -1.29
N ALA A 339 26.82 12.78 -1.03
CA ALA A 339 27.18 13.44 0.22
C ALA A 339 26.47 12.81 1.43
N PHE A 340 25.21 12.40 1.30
CA PHE A 340 24.51 11.66 2.34
C PHE A 340 25.18 10.33 2.65
N HIS A 341 25.53 9.56 1.62
CA HIS A 341 26.28 8.32 1.80
C HIS A 341 27.63 8.54 2.49
N ALA A 342 28.43 9.48 2.01
CA ALA A 342 29.72 9.81 2.62
C ALA A 342 29.60 10.29 4.08
N ALA A 343 28.54 11.05 4.39
CA ALA A 343 28.29 11.55 5.74
C ALA A 343 27.96 10.45 6.76
N MET A 344 27.47 9.28 6.33
CA MET A 344 27.24 8.15 7.23
C MET A 344 28.53 7.67 7.91
N ALA A 345 29.67 7.77 7.23
CA ALA A 345 30.98 7.43 7.80
C ALA A 345 31.50 8.47 8.80
N GLN A 346 30.86 9.63 8.91
CA GLN A 346 31.27 10.75 9.77
C GLN A 346 30.44 10.84 11.06
N GLY A 347 29.42 9.99 11.19
CA GLY A 347 28.54 9.93 12.35
C GLY A 347 27.14 10.51 12.09
N ARG A 348 26.28 10.38 13.11
CA ARG A 348 24.83 10.62 12.98
C ARG A 348 24.47 12.08 12.68
N GLY A 349 25.15 13.04 13.30
CA GLY A 349 24.90 14.48 13.08
C GLY A 349 25.05 14.87 11.60
N PRO A 350 26.26 14.71 11.01
CA PRO A 350 26.49 14.98 9.59
C PRO A 350 25.53 14.20 8.66
N ALA A 351 25.24 12.93 8.97
CA ALA A 351 24.33 12.11 8.17
C ALA A 351 22.90 12.66 8.18
N VAL A 352 22.37 13.10 9.34
CA VAL A 352 21.03 13.69 9.46
C VAL A 352 20.95 15.03 8.74
N GLU A 353 21.99 15.86 8.80
CA GLU A 353 22.04 17.12 8.05
C GLU A 353 22.03 16.88 6.53
N ALA A 354 22.82 15.92 6.05
CA ALA A 354 22.85 15.55 4.64
C ALA A 354 21.51 14.93 4.20
N ALA A 355 20.89 14.10 5.04
CA ALA A 355 19.54 13.57 4.82
C ALA A 355 18.52 14.70 4.70
N GLY A 356 18.60 15.74 5.54
CA GLY A 356 17.73 16.91 5.48
C GLY A 356 17.80 17.65 4.14
N ARG A 357 19.02 17.85 3.61
CA ARG A 357 19.22 18.47 2.28
C ARG A 357 18.65 17.61 1.15
N LEU A 358 18.94 16.31 1.16
CA LEU A 358 18.44 15.38 0.15
C LEU A 358 16.90 15.26 0.20
N ARG A 359 16.31 15.26 1.41
CA ARG A 359 14.86 15.24 1.63
C ARG A 359 14.16 16.45 1.03
N GLN A 360 14.75 17.65 1.15
CA GLN A 360 14.22 18.86 0.53
C GLN A 360 14.20 18.73 -1.00
N THR A 361 15.28 18.22 -1.60
CA THR A 361 15.33 17.95 -3.04
C THR A 361 14.33 16.88 -3.45
N ALA A 362 14.16 15.80 -2.68
CA ALA A 362 13.13 14.78 -2.95
C ALA A 362 11.70 15.37 -2.92
N THR A 363 11.42 16.29 -2.00
CA THR A 363 10.13 17.01 -1.93
C THR A 363 9.92 17.89 -3.17
N LEU A 364 10.95 18.64 -3.58
CA LEU A 364 10.91 19.45 -4.79
C LEU A 364 10.68 18.60 -6.04
N LEU A 365 11.31 17.42 -6.12
CA LEU A 365 11.13 16.47 -7.22
C LEU A 365 9.70 15.92 -7.27
N ALA A 366 9.10 15.57 -6.13
CA ALA A 366 7.69 15.16 -6.08
C ALA A 366 6.77 16.24 -6.68
N ASP A 367 7.01 17.51 -6.33
CA ASP A 367 6.24 18.64 -6.88
C ASP A 367 6.51 18.87 -8.38
N ARG A 368 7.75 18.68 -8.86
CA ARG A 368 8.11 18.77 -10.27
C ARG A 368 7.44 17.66 -11.08
N PHE A 369 7.54 16.41 -10.63
CA PHE A 369 6.97 15.25 -11.32
C PHE A 369 5.45 15.28 -11.33
N SER A 370 4.80 15.79 -10.27
CA SER A 370 3.33 15.94 -10.24
C SER A 370 2.78 16.81 -11.38
N ARG A 371 3.59 17.74 -11.89
CA ARG A 371 3.26 18.67 -12.98
C ARG A 371 3.89 18.29 -14.32
N ALA A 372 4.81 17.32 -14.33
CA ALA A 372 5.49 16.89 -15.52
C ALA A 372 4.54 16.14 -16.48
N ASN A 373 4.85 16.23 -17.76
CA ASN A 373 4.20 15.44 -18.80
C ASN A 373 5.04 14.21 -19.09
N PHE A 374 4.52 13.03 -18.76
CA PHE A 374 5.13 11.76 -19.11
C PHE A 374 4.32 11.12 -20.24
N GLY A 375 4.84 11.22 -21.45
CA GLY A 375 4.32 10.52 -22.62
C GLY A 375 5.11 9.24 -22.90
N ARG A 376 4.69 8.52 -23.95
CA ARG A 376 5.34 7.28 -24.42
C ARG A 376 6.86 7.40 -24.51
N GLU A 377 7.35 8.48 -25.12
CA GLU A 377 8.78 8.69 -25.31
C GLU A 377 9.51 8.82 -23.97
N GLN A 378 9.00 9.64 -23.05
CA GLN A 378 9.57 9.82 -21.72
C GLN A 378 9.59 8.49 -20.94
N THR A 379 8.54 7.68 -21.06
CA THR A 379 8.48 6.35 -20.44
C THR A 379 9.61 5.45 -20.92
N PHE A 380 9.80 5.33 -22.24
CA PHE A 380 10.89 4.52 -22.79
C PHE A 380 12.27 5.08 -22.42
N GLN A 381 12.45 6.40 -22.43
CA GLN A 381 13.71 7.02 -21.98
C GLN A 381 14.03 6.66 -20.52
N ILE A 382 13.05 6.68 -19.63
CA ILE A 382 13.22 6.26 -18.23
C ILE A 382 13.59 4.77 -18.16
N MET A 383 12.85 3.90 -18.84
CA MET A 383 13.11 2.46 -18.86
C MET A 383 14.50 2.13 -19.39
N GLU A 384 14.91 2.76 -20.51
CA GLU A 384 16.25 2.61 -21.09
C GLU A 384 17.33 3.12 -20.13
N THR A 385 17.07 4.20 -19.38
CA THR A 385 18.03 4.73 -18.41
C THR A 385 18.22 3.77 -17.24
N ILE A 386 17.13 3.19 -16.71
CA ILE A 386 17.14 2.20 -15.62
C ILE A 386 17.91 0.95 -16.05
N ALA A 387 17.59 0.38 -17.22
CA ALA A 387 18.21 -0.86 -17.70
C ALA A 387 19.61 -0.65 -18.32
N GLY A 388 19.97 0.60 -18.63
CA GLY A 388 21.19 0.97 -19.33
C GLY A 388 22.40 1.17 -18.40
N GLN A 389 23.58 1.31 -19.04
CA GLN A 389 24.87 1.45 -18.35
C GLN A 389 25.01 2.72 -17.48
N ALA A 390 24.13 3.70 -17.66
CA ALA A 390 24.11 4.90 -16.82
C ALA A 390 23.74 4.58 -15.36
N ILE A 391 22.86 3.58 -15.15
CA ILE A 391 22.36 3.20 -13.84
C ILE A 391 22.77 1.79 -13.44
N SER A 392 22.87 0.85 -14.37
CA SER A 392 23.09 -0.57 -14.06
C SER A 392 24.29 -0.88 -13.15
N PRO A 393 25.41 -0.12 -13.19
CA PRO A 393 26.51 -0.33 -12.24
C PRO A 393 26.12 -0.09 -10.76
N ARG A 394 25.03 0.63 -10.49
CA ARG A 394 24.50 0.90 -9.14
C ARG A 394 23.62 -0.23 -8.59
N PHE A 395 23.27 -1.24 -9.41
CA PHE A 395 22.54 -2.42 -8.94
C PHE A 395 23.50 -3.39 -8.28
N THR A 396 24.00 -3.02 -7.11
CA THR A 396 24.95 -3.79 -6.29
C THR A 396 24.22 -4.66 -5.26
N ASP A 397 23.03 -4.26 -4.86
CA ASP A 397 22.28 -4.87 -3.75
C ASP A 397 20.92 -5.35 -4.23
N TYR A 398 20.30 -6.23 -3.45
CA TYR A 398 19.04 -6.86 -3.79
C TYR A 398 17.93 -5.81 -4.02
N GLU A 399 17.86 -4.80 -3.16
CA GLU A 399 16.75 -3.84 -3.15
C GLU A 399 16.71 -2.88 -4.33
N GLY A 400 17.88 -2.37 -4.73
CA GLY A 400 18.01 -1.57 -5.94
C GLY A 400 17.55 -2.36 -7.18
N SER A 401 17.84 -3.66 -7.21
CA SER A 401 17.48 -4.55 -8.31
C SER A 401 16.00 -4.93 -8.33
N VAL A 402 15.41 -5.21 -7.16
CA VAL A 402 13.96 -5.43 -7.03
C VAL A 402 13.17 -4.20 -7.50
N GLN A 403 13.53 -3.00 -7.03
CA GLN A 403 12.88 -1.77 -7.51
C GLN A 403 13.08 -1.55 -9.00
N ALA A 404 14.27 -1.84 -9.54
CA ALA A 404 14.52 -1.66 -10.96
C ALA A 404 13.64 -2.55 -11.85
N VAL A 405 13.52 -3.84 -11.53
CA VAL A 405 12.67 -4.73 -12.34
C VAL A 405 11.19 -4.41 -12.18
N MET A 406 10.74 -4.07 -10.95
CA MET A 406 9.36 -3.60 -10.72
C MET A 406 9.08 -2.31 -11.50
N ALA A 407 10.01 -1.37 -11.53
CA ALA A 407 9.87 -0.14 -12.30
C ALA A 407 9.72 -0.43 -13.80
N ILE A 408 10.56 -1.28 -14.39
CA ILE A 408 10.45 -1.62 -15.81
C ILE A 408 9.11 -2.29 -16.14
N ASP A 409 8.66 -3.25 -15.32
CA ASP A 409 7.39 -3.93 -15.55
C ASP A 409 6.20 -2.96 -15.43
N THR A 410 6.21 -2.15 -14.38
CA THR A 410 5.16 -1.16 -14.10
C THR A 410 5.06 -0.12 -15.22
N LEU A 411 6.20 0.42 -15.67
CA LEU A 411 6.24 1.38 -16.78
C LEU A 411 5.77 0.74 -18.10
N LEU A 412 6.14 -0.51 -18.37
CA LEU A 412 5.65 -1.24 -19.55
C LEU A 412 4.14 -1.47 -19.49
N ASN A 413 3.62 -1.94 -18.35
CA ASN A 413 2.19 -2.14 -18.16
C ASN A 413 1.44 -0.81 -18.28
N GLY A 414 2.03 0.29 -17.81
CA GLY A 414 1.51 1.64 -18.03
C GLY A 414 1.39 2.02 -19.51
N LEU A 415 2.37 1.67 -20.35
CA LEU A 415 2.29 1.86 -21.80
C LEU A 415 1.19 1.01 -22.45
N VAL A 416 1.05 -0.26 -22.01
CA VAL A 416 0.05 -1.20 -22.54
C VAL A 416 -1.36 -0.76 -22.17
N ASN A 417 -1.61 -0.43 -20.90
CA ASN A 417 -2.92 0.00 -20.41
C ASN A 417 -3.37 1.32 -21.06
N ASN A 418 -2.44 2.17 -21.48
CA ASN A 418 -2.74 3.40 -22.21
C ASN A 418 -2.88 3.21 -23.72
N GLY A 419 -2.82 1.97 -24.23
CA GLY A 419 -2.88 1.68 -25.66
C GLY A 419 -1.67 2.19 -26.46
N GLN A 420 -0.59 2.56 -25.78
CA GLN A 420 0.62 3.07 -26.42
C GLN A 420 1.46 1.91 -26.98
N VAL A 421 1.45 0.75 -26.34
CA VAL A 421 2.10 -0.49 -26.81
C VAL A 421 1.05 -1.60 -26.82
N SER A 422 0.99 -2.42 -27.87
CA SER A 422 0.08 -3.58 -27.88
C SER A 422 0.60 -4.69 -26.96
N GLU A 423 -0.29 -5.53 -26.44
CA GLU A 423 0.10 -6.70 -25.64
C GLU A 423 1.04 -7.64 -26.41
N SER A 424 0.80 -7.81 -27.71
CA SER A 424 1.65 -8.61 -28.60
C SER A 424 3.06 -8.04 -28.73
N ALA A 425 3.20 -6.72 -28.88
CA ALA A 425 4.49 -6.06 -28.97
C ALA A 425 5.25 -6.12 -27.63
N ALA A 426 4.54 -6.04 -26.51
CA ALA A 426 5.12 -6.14 -25.17
C ALA A 426 5.60 -7.55 -24.79
N SER A 427 5.13 -8.61 -25.47
CA SER A 427 5.37 -10.01 -25.10
C SER A 427 6.87 -10.36 -24.98
N SER A 428 7.69 -9.95 -25.96
CA SER A 428 9.14 -10.20 -25.94
C SER A 428 9.81 -9.52 -24.76
N LEU A 429 9.45 -8.27 -24.48
CA LEU A 429 9.99 -7.51 -23.36
C LEU A 429 9.56 -8.10 -22.01
N ARG A 430 8.30 -8.55 -21.87
CA ARG A 430 7.81 -9.29 -20.70
C ARG A 430 8.61 -10.56 -20.43
N GLY A 431 8.98 -11.30 -21.48
CA GLY A 431 9.86 -12.46 -21.36
C GLY A 431 11.21 -12.10 -20.72
N GLN A 432 11.82 -10.98 -21.11
CA GLN A 432 13.10 -10.52 -20.56
C GLN A 432 12.95 -9.97 -19.13
N ILE A 433 11.85 -9.27 -18.84
CA ILE A 433 11.49 -8.82 -17.49
C ILE A 433 11.35 -10.02 -16.54
N ASN A 434 10.72 -11.11 -16.99
CA ASN A 434 10.59 -12.34 -16.19
C ASN A 434 11.95 -12.98 -15.87
N VAL A 435 12.92 -12.91 -16.78
CA VAL A 435 14.29 -13.35 -16.50
C VAL A 435 14.94 -12.47 -15.42
N ALA A 436 14.71 -11.15 -15.46
CA ALA A 436 15.18 -10.24 -14.42
C ALA A 436 14.49 -10.48 -13.07
N TYR A 437 13.18 -10.75 -13.04
CA TYR A 437 12.46 -11.13 -11.82
C TYR A 437 13.01 -12.41 -11.20
N LYS A 438 13.32 -13.42 -12.02
CA LYS A 438 13.95 -14.65 -11.54
C LYS A 438 15.32 -14.40 -10.90
N ALA A 439 16.07 -13.41 -11.37
CA ALA A 439 17.36 -13.05 -10.77
C ALA A 439 17.23 -12.34 -9.41
N VAL A 440 16.02 -11.93 -9.01
CA VAL A 440 15.72 -11.33 -7.70
C VAL A 440 14.62 -12.09 -6.95
N SER A 441 14.35 -13.34 -7.31
CA SER A 441 13.25 -14.10 -6.68
C SER A 441 13.57 -14.52 -5.23
N GLU A 442 14.85 -14.70 -4.92
CA GLU A 442 15.31 -15.11 -3.59
C GLU A 442 16.46 -14.19 -3.13
N PRO A 443 16.27 -13.42 -2.04
CA PRO A 443 17.29 -12.54 -1.50
C PRO A 443 18.62 -13.26 -1.18
N ASN A 444 18.55 -14.47 -0.60
CA ASN A 444 19.75 -15.19 -0.14
C ASN A 444 20.64 -15.73 -1.27
N SER A 445 20.12 -15.82 -2.50
CA SER A 445 20.86 -16.29 -3.68
C SER A 445 21.09 -15.19 -4.71
N TYR A 446 20.89 -13.93 -4.33
CA TYR A 446 20.98 -12.80 -5.25
C TYR A 446 22.42 -12.59 -5.74
N GLU A 447 22.57 -12.46 -7.07
CA GLU A 447 23.83 -12.17 -7.73
C GLU A 447 23.75 -10.88 -8.57
N PRO A 448 24.46 -9.80 -8.19
CA PRO A 448 24.35 -8.50 -8.86
C PRO A 448 24.66 -8.56 -10.36
N LEU A 449 25.71 -9.29 -10.75
CA LEU A 449 26.12 -9.40 -12.15
C LEU A 449 25.11 -10.20 -12.99
N GLN A 450 24.46 -11.21 -12.41
CA GLN A 450 23.41 -11.96 -13.09
C GLN A 450 22.21 -11.05 -13.36
N PHE A 451 21.77 -10.29 -12.36
CA PHE A 451 20.68 -9.33 -12.52
C PHE A 451 20.98 -8.26 -13.57
N ARG A 452 22.15 -7.62 -13.51
CA ARG A 452 22.56 -6.59 -14.49
C ARG A 452 22.54 -7.11 -15.92
N ARG A 453 23.00 -8.35 -16.15
CA ARG A 453 22.92 -9.00 -17.48
C ARG A 453 21.48 -9.27 -17.89
N ALA A 454 20.65 -9.78 -16.98
CA ALA A 454 19.25 -10.07 -17.25
C ALA A 454 18.48 -8.79 -17.64
N LEU A 455 18.55 -7.74 -16.81
CA LEU A 455 17.88 -6.47 -17.07
C LEU A 455 18.44 -5.75 -18.29
N GLY A 456 19.77 -5.71 -18.45
CA GLY A 456 20.42 -5.07 -19.60
C GLY A 456 20.09 -5.71 -20.95
N SER A 457 19.69 -6.99 -20.97
CA SER A 457 19.24 -7.67 -22.19
C SER A 457 17.97 -7.05 -22.80
N ALA A 458 17.18 -6.36 -21.98
CA ALA A 458 15.91 -5.74 -22.36
C ALA A 458 16.08 -4.41 -23.12
N VAL A 459 17.24 -3.74 -23.01
CA VAL A 459 17.48 -2.41 -23.58
C VAL A 459 17.27 -2.38 -25.10
N ARG A 460 17.72 -3.41 -25.83
CA ARG A 460 17.53 -3.46 -27.29
C ARG A 460 16.06 -3.57 -27.68
N THR A 461 15.29 -4.37 -26.94
CA THR A 461 13.85 -4.53 -27.17
C THR A 461 13.09 -3.24 -26.84
N MET A 462 13.45 -2.55 -25.75
CA MET A 462 12.88 -1.24 -25.41
C MET A 462 13.09 -0.23 -26.53
N ARG A 463 14.29 -0.17 -27.11
CA ARG A 463 14.59 0.73 -28.25
C ARG A 463 13.82 0.39 -29.51
N ALA A 464 13.58 -0.89 -29.77
CA ALA A 464 12.76 -1.32 -30.91
C ALA A 464 11.27 -1.02 -30.71
N LEU A 465 10.82 -0.94 -29.45
CA LEU A 465 9.45 -0.64 -29.08
C LEU A 465 9.16 0.85 -28.89
N ARG A 466 10.17 1.72 -28.83
CA ARG A 466 10.02 3.17 -28.70
C ARG A 466 9.51 3.75 -30.00
#